data_AF-A0A389M4C3-F1
#
_entry.id   AF-A0A389M4C3-F1
#
_cell.length_a   1.000
_cell.length_b   1.000
_cell.length_c   1.000
_cell.angle_alpha   90.00
_cell.angle_beta   90.00
_cell.angle_gamma   90.00
#
_symmetry.space_group_name_H-M   'P 1'
#
loop_
_entity.id
_entity.type
_entity.pdbx_description
1 polymer ?
#
loop_
_entity_poly.entity_id
_entity_poly.type
_entity_poly.pdbx_seq_one_letter_code
_entity_poly.pdbx_strand_id
1 'polypeptide(L)' 'MAHISLRVSDREKTIMEEYAKMHAMNLSETIKEAFFEKLEDELDLKSIQQFELNEKEGFTPFEDVVKNLGFEYEL' A
#
# COMPACT_ATOMS: atom_id res chain seq x y z
N MET A 1 -20.97 -3.80 7.69
CA MET A 1 -20.17 -4.14 6.49
C MET A 1 -20.33 -3.02 5.49
N ALA A 2 -19.23 -2.41 5.06
CA ALA A 2 -19.24 -1.49 3.93
C ALA A 2 -19.19 -2.29 2.62
N HIS A 3 -19.92 -1.85 1.59
CA HIS A 3 -19.93 -2.50 0.29
C HIS A 3 -19.41 -1.51 -0.76
N ILE A 4 -18.53 -1.97 -1.63
CA ILE A 4 -17.97 -1.17 -2.72
C ILE A 4 -18.46 -1.78 -4.02
N SER A 5 -18.99 -0.94 -4.92
CA SER A 5 -19.41 -1.34 -6.25
C SER A 5 -18.51 -0.63 -7.26
N LEU A 6 -17.70 -1.40 -7.99
CA LEU A 6 -16.82 -0.90 -9.03
C LEU A 6 -17.40 -1.25 -10.40
N ARG A 7 -17.52 -0.26 -11.28
CA ARG A 7 -17.83 -0.51 -12.69
C ARG A 7 -16.53 -0.76 -13.44
N VAL A 8 -16.45 -1.90 -14.09
CA VAL A 8 -15.30 -2.32 -14.90
C VAL A 8 -15.79 -2.74 -16.29
N SER A 9 -14.92 -2.65 -17.27
CA SER A 9 -15.11 -3.27 -18.58
C SER A 9 -14.93 -4.80 -18.49
N ASP A 10 -15.43 -5.52 -19.50
CA ASP A 10 -15.25 -6.97 -19.58
C ASP A 10 -13.77 -7.37 -19.61
N ARG A 11 -12.92 -6.56 -20.25
CA ARG A 11 -11.47 -6.79 -20.32
C ARG A 11 -10.81 -6.67 -18.95
N GLU A 12 -11.12 -5.61 -18.20
CA GLU A 12 -10.59 -5.41 -16.85
C GLU A 12 -11.02 -6.54 -15.93
N LYS A 13 -12.29 -6.95 -16.00
CA LYS A 13 -12.81 -8.09 -15.23
C LYS A 13 -12.03 -9.37 -15.49
N THR A 14 -11.75 -9.71 -16.76
CA THR A 14 -10.95 -10.90 -17.10
C THR A 14 -9.55 -10.84 -16.50
N ILE A 15 -8.87 -9.69 -16.59
CA ILE A 15 -7.53 -9.50 -16.02
C ILE A 15 -7.57 -9.72 -14.50
N MET A 16 -8.56 -9.15 -13.82
CA MET A 16 -8.71 -9.30 -12.38
C MET A 16 -9.00 -10.75 -11.97
N GLU A 17 -9.82 -11.47 -12.75
CA GLU A 17 -10.11 -12.89 -12.50
C GLU A 17 -8.89 -13.79 -12.74
N GLU A 18 -8.09 -13.52 -13.77
CA GLU A 18 -6.84 -14.26 -14.03
C GLU A 18 -5.81 -14.05 -12.93
N TYR A 19 -5.63 -12.81 -12.48
CA TYR A 19 -4.75 -12.49 -11.37
C TYR A 19 -5.21 -13.19 -10.08
N ALA A 20 -6.50 -13.12 -9.75
CA ALA A 20 -7.07 -13.79 -8.59
C ALA A 20 -6.81 -15.32 -8.63
N LYS A 21 -6.97 -15.95 -9.80
CA LYS A 21 -6.65 -17.38 -10.01
C LYS A 21 -5.17 -17.69 -9.81
N MET A 22 -4.27 -16.85 -10.31
CA MET A 22 -2.82 -17.03 -10.14
C MET A 22 -2.40 -17.02 -8.67
N HIS A 23 -3.02 -16.16 -7.87
CA HIS A 23 -2.72 -16.01 -6.45
C HIS A 23 -3.61 -16.89 -5.55
N ALA A 24 -4.46 -17.75 -6.13
CA ALA A 24 -5.43 -18.58 -5.42
C ALA A 24 -6.35 -17.79 -4.44
N MET A 25 -6.65 -16.54 -4.80
CA MET A 25 -7.44 -15.60 -4.02
C MET A 25 -8.81 -15.36 -4.64
N ASN A 26 -9.75 -14.85 -3.86
CA ASN A 26 -11.01 -14.38 -4.43
C ASN A 26 -10.86 -12.97 -5.03
N LEU A 27 -11.77 -12.60 -5.93
CA LEU A 27 -11.73 -11.31 -6.64
C LEU A 27 -11.78 -10.12 -5.66
N SER A 28 -12.57 -10.23 -4.58
CA SER A 28 -12.71 -9.16 -3.60
C SER A 28 -11.47 -8.96 -2.72
N GLU A 29 -10.78 -10.04 -2.36
CA GLU A 29 -9.49 -10.03 -1.65
C GLU A 29 -8.41 -9.43 -2.54
N THR A 30 -8.32 -9.91 -3.77
CA THR A 30 -7.38 -9.42 -4.77
C THR A 30 -7.52 -7.90 -4.98
N ILE A 31 -8.75 -7.41 -5.13
CA ILE A 31 -9.00 -5.96 -5.29
C ILE A 31 -8.59 -5.19 -4.05
N LYS A 32 -8.90 -5.72 -2.87
CA LYS A 32 -8.56 -5.04 -1.60
C LYS A 32 -7.06 -4.96 -1.44
N GLU A 33 -6.35 -6.07 -1.60
CA GLU A 33 -4.91 -6.12 -1.45
C GLU A 33 -4.20 -5.19 -2.44
N ALA A 34 -4.50 -5.31 -3.74
CA ALA A 34 -3.89 -4.46 -4.76
C ALA A 34 -4.22 -2.96 -4.57
N PHE A 35 -5.40 -2.64 -4.02
CA PHE A 35 -5.78 -1.26 -3.73
C PHE A 35 -5.05 -0.72 -2.49
N PHE A 36 -4.98 -1.50 -1.41
CA PHE A 36 -4.31 -1.08 -0.18
C PHE A 36 -2.79 -1.02 -0.36
N GLU A 37 -2.18 -1.97 -1.07
CA GLU A 37 -0.75 -1.97 -1.38
C GLU A 37 -0.34 -0.66 -2.08
N LYS A 38 -1.07 -0.27 -3.13
CA LYS A 38 -0.81 1.03 -3.80
C LYS A 38 -1.03 2.25 -2.91
N LEU A 39 -2.00 2.18 -2.00
CA LEU A 39 -2.31 3.28 -1.11
C LEU A 39 -1.23 3.42 -0.02
N GLU A 40 -0.76 2.30 0.53
CA GLU A 40 0.35 2.22 1.47
C GLU A 40 1.64 2.71 0.83
N ASP A 41 1.98 2.24 -0.38
CA ASP A 41 3.15 2.72 -1.14
C ASP A 41 3.17 4.26 -1.27
N GLU A 42 2.02 4.87 -1.61
CA GLU A 42 1.92 6.33 -1.74
C GLU A 42 2.03 7.06 -0.39
N LEU A 43 1.50 6.49 0.69
CA LEU A 43 1.59 7.06 2.03
C LEU A 43 3.00 6.96 2.59
N ASP A 44 3.64 5.82 2.42
CA ASP A 44 5.01 5.56 2.86
C ASP A 44 5.99 6.49 2.14
N LEU A 45 5.84 6.61 0.81
CA LEU A 45 6.67 7.50 0.00
C LEU A 45 6.51 8.97 0.41
N LYS A 46 5.28 9.41 0.70
CA LYS A 46 5.05 10.77 1.24
C LYS A 46 5.67 10.96 2.61
N SER A 47 5.59 9.96 3.48
CA SER A 47 6.15 9.99 4.82
C SER A 47 7.67 10.14 4.78
N ILE A 48 8.33 9.38 3.89
CA ILE A 48 9.78 9.49 3.65
C ILE A 48 10.14 10.87 3.09
N GLN A 49 9.42 11.38 2.08
CA GLN A 49 9.69 12.71 1.54
C GLN A 49 9.54 13.82 2.59
N GLN A 50 8.52 13.72 3.46
CA GLN A 50 8.35 14.66 4.57
C GLN A 50 9.50 14.58 5.56
N PHE A 51 10.03 13.38 5.81
CA PHE A 51 11.22 13.21 6.65
C PHE A 51 12.45 13.88 6.02
N GLU A 52 12.73 13.61 4.74
CA GLU A 52 13.87 14.18 4.01
C GLU A 52 13.82 15.71 3.92
N LEU A 53 12.63 16.32 3.77
CA LEU A 53 12.47 17.78 3.73
C LEU A 53 12.67 18.45 5.10
N ASN A 54 12.40 17.72 6.19
CA ASN A 54 12.46 18.25 7.55
C ASN A 54 13.80 17.96 8.24
N GLU A 55 14.59 17.01 7.74
CA GLU A 55 15.95 16.79 8.24
C GLU A 55 16.92 17.86 7.73
N LYS A 56 17.63 18.49 8.68
CA LYS A 56 18.85 19.24 8.43
C LYS A 56 20.01 18.26 8.50
N GLU A 57 20.90 18.28 7.51
CA GLU A 57 22.10 17.44 7.37
C GLU A 57 22.59 16.81 8.70
N GLY A 58 22.31 15.53 8.88
CA GLY A 58 22.62 14.76 10.08
C GLY A 58 22.43 13.26 9.85
N PHE A 59 22.96 12.42 10.73
CA PHE A 59 22.79 10.96 10.67
C PHE A 59 21.84 10.53 11.78
N THR A 60 20.64 10.10 11.40
CA THR A 60 19.64 9.57 12.33
C THR A 60 19.55 8.05 12.16
N PRO A 61 19.63 7.24 13.24
CA PRO A 61 19.47 5.79 13.17
C PRO A 61 18.10 5.38 12.61
N PHE A 62 18.05 4.31 11.82
CA PHE A 62 16.82 3.82 11.16
C PHE A 62 15.66 3.60 12.15
N GLU A 63 15.94 3.03 13.32
CA GLU A 63 14.92 2.78 14.36
C GLU A 63 14.24 4.08 14.84
N ASP A 64 15.00 5.16 14.96
CA ASP A 64 14.48 6.47 15.39
C ASP A 64 13.63 7.11 14.29
N VAL A 65 13.99 6.92 13.01
CA VAL A 65 13.22 7.41 11.84
C VAL A 65 11.86 6.71 11.77
N VAL A 66 11.85 5.38 11.87
CA VAL A 66 10.64 4.56 11.83
C VAL A 66 9.68 4.96 12.96
N LYS A 67 10.21 5.15 14.17
CA LYS A 67 9.43 5.62 15.32
C LYS A 67 8.89 7.04 15.13
N ASN A 68 9.68 7.95 14.57
CA ASN A 68 9.26 9.34 14.33
C ASN A 68 8.16 9.44 13.27
N LEU A 69 8.13 8.52 12.30
CA LEU A 69 7.11 8.44 11.27
C LEU A 69 5.83 7.70 11.73
N GLY A 70 5.83 7.13 12.94
CA GLY A 70 4.65 6.45 13.50
C GLY A 70 4.39 5.06 12.92
N PHE A 71 5.40 4.44 12.29
CA PHE A 71 5.33 3.05 11.86
C PHE A 71 5.73 2.15 13.03
N GLU A 72 4.93 1.12 13.32
CA GLU A 72 5.31 0.04 14.23
C GLU A 72 6.00 -1.07 13.43
N TYR A 73 7.29 -1.29 13.70
CA TYR A 73 8.04 -2.40 13.12
C TYR A 73 7.87 -3.62 14.02
N GLU A 74 7.02 -4.58 13.63
CA GLU A 74 7.02 -5.91 14.25
C GLU A 74 8.08 -6.77 13.54
N LEU A 75 9.11 -7.19 14.29
CA LEU A 75 10.15 -8.14 13.89
C LEU A 75 9.67 -9.59 13.97
#